data_AF-A0A5K7XDV1-F1
#
_entry.id   AF-A0A5K7XDV1-F1
#
_cell.length_a   1.000
_cell.length_b   1.000
_cell.length_c   1.000
_cell.angle_alpha   90.00
_cell.angle_beta   90.00
_cell.angle_gamma   90.00
#
_symmetry.space_group_name_H-M   'P 1'
#
loop_
_entity.id
_entity.type
_entity.pdbx_description
1 polymer ?
#
loop_
_entity_poly.entity_id
_entity_poly.type
_entity_poly.pdbx_seq_one_letter_code
_entity_poly.pdbx_strand_id
1 'polypeptide(L)'
;MKYTLAMVFALAAGICYGHGNPIHVNVTNGRLVVSGGLSTPGGFVSMAFDDHEDAYLDVAPGFTLGSTLPGYDVNGMEAESQLNIEVIARPDFTLPNGPLRWMWFWDKESQQLDIAPSNPTLEMASQRLLGNVVLTQFDAPTTGASMQVLQPLSTDLGTHQHPILYLLDDAPAAKFGAYGLFARLTSPSYGSSEPFLIALNYNLSVEDFQIAAKEINAAAKLPGDYDNNDVVDGGDFLLWQRTLHSTTELEADGSLNGVIDADDLTLWKENFGRVTTTSVSPIPEPSTLVLLGLNLCGLWRFRRLAVNGNE
;
A
#
# COMPACT_ATOMS: atom_id res chain seq x y z
N MET A 1 -0.46 -28.38 -24.33
CA MET A 1 -1.18 -27.20 -24.86
C MET A 1 -1.09 -26.13 -23.79
N LYS A 2 -0.19 -25.15 -23.94
CA LYS A 2 -0.02 -24.05 -22.97
C LYS A 2 -0.83 -22.87 -23.51
N TYR A 3 -1.91 -22.52 -22.84
CA TYR A 3 -2.69 -21.33 -23.20
C TYR A 3 -2.02 -20.12 -22.57
N THR A 4 -1.41 -19.28 -23.40
CA THR A 4 -1.00 -17.93 -23.05
C THR A 4 -2.26 -17.07 -23.05
N LEU A 5 -2.72 -16.66 -21.87
CA LEU A 5 -3.87 -15.76 -21.75
C LEU A 5 -3.39 -14.33 -22.04
N ALA A 6 -3.62 -13.86 -23.27
CA ALA A 6 -3.51 -12.45 -23.59
C ALA A 6 -4.85 -11.80 -23.22
N MET A 7 -4.89 -11.14 -22.07
CA MET A 7 -6.09 -10.41 -21.62
C MET A 7 -6.09 -9.04 -22.31
N VAL A 8 -6.91 -8.91 -23.34
CA VAL A 8 -7.17 -7.64 -24.04
C VAL A 8 -8.35 -7.00 -23.34
N PHE A 9 -8.12 -5.97 -22.53
CA PHE A 9 -9.19 -5.10 -22.05
C PHE A 9 -9.57 -4.12 -23.16
N ALA A 10 -10.83 -4.18 -23.58
CA ALA A 10 -11.40 -3.17 -24.46
C ALA A 10 -11.74 -1.95 -23.59
N LEU A 11 -11.09 -0.80 -23.86
CA LEU A 11 -11.54 0.49 -23.32
C LEU A 11 -12.92 0.80 -23.92
N ALA A 12 -13.98 0.51 -23.17
CA ALA A 12 -15.24 1.18 -23.39
C ALA A 12 -15.07 2.62 -22.87
N ALA A 13 -15.18 3.60 -23.77
CA ALA A 13 -15.25 5.01 -23.40
C ALA A 13 -16.58 5.25 -22.67
N GLY A 14 -16.58 5.02 -21.36
CA GLY A 14 -17.63 5.37 -20.43
C GLY A 14 -17.59 6.86 -20.13
N ILE A 15 -18.78 7.41 -19.98
CA ILE A 15 -19.08 8.81 -19.68
C ILE A 15 -18.30 9.26 -18.43
N CYS A 16 -17.52 10.34 -18.54
CA CYS A 16 -16.73 10.92 -17.45
C CYS A 16 -17.66 11.60 -16.42
N TYR A 17 -17.83 10.96 -15.26
CA TYR A 17 -18.41 11.53 -14.04
C TYR A 17 -17.51 11.10 -12.86
N GLY A 18 -17.17 12.07 -11.99
CA GLY A 18 -16.49 11.93 -10.68
C GLY A 18 -15.30 10.96 -10.58
N HIS A 19 -14.07 11.40 -10.87
CA HIS A 19 -12.88 10.57 -10.62
C HIS A 19 -12.59 10.51 -9.12
N GLY A 20 -12.56 9.30 -8.53
CA GLY A 20 -12.22 9.07 -7.12
C GLY A 20 -10.91 9.74 -6.70
N ASN A 21 -10.62 9.85 -5.40
CA ASN A 21 -9.53 10.69 -4.90
C ASN A 21 -8.15 10.23 -5.42
N PRO A 22 -7.52 10.97 -6.36
CA PRO A 22 -6.22 10.56 -6.89
C PRO A 22 -5.13 10.64 -5.82
N ILE A 23 -4.17 9.73 -5.93
CA ILE A 23 -2.88 9.83 -5.27
C ILE A 23 -2.06 10.87 -6.02
N HIS A 24 -1.90 12.07 -5.44
CA HIS A 24 -1.00 13.06 -6.01
C HIS A 24 0.43 12.75 -5.59
N VAL A 25 1.29 12.50 -6.57
CA VAL A 25 2.71 12.21 -6.37
C VAL A 25 3.54 13.42 -6.75
N ASN A 26 4.44 13.85 -5.87
CA ASN A 26 5.42 14.91 -6.13
C ASN A 26 6.80 14.50 -5.64
N VAL A 27 7.83 15.29 -5.96
CA VAL A 27 9.18 15.17 -5.41
C VAL A 27 9.54 16.45 -4.67
N THR A 28 9.82 16.33 -3.38
CA THR A 28 10.29 17.45 -2.55
C THR A 28 11.58 17.05 -1.85
N ASN A 29 12.62 17.87 -1.97
CA ASN A 29 13.94 17.61 -1.38
C ASN A 29 14.50 16.21 -1.71
N GLY A 30 14.28 15.73 -2.95
CA GLY A 30 14.73 14.42 -3.40
C GLY A 30 13.94 13.22 -2.85
N ARG A 31 12.80 13.45 -2.20
CA ARG A 31 11.90 12.43 -1.65
C ARG A 31 10.55 12.46 -2.34
N LEU A 32 9.94 11.30 -2.56
CA LEU A 32 8.55 11.19 -3.00
C LEU A 32 7.62 11.75 -1.91
N VAL A 33 6.64 12.53 -2.31
CA VAL A 33 5.59 13.06 -1.44
C VAL A 33 4.25 12.65 -2.01
N VAL A 34 3.41 12.05 -1.15
CA VAL A 34 2.02 11.72 -1.46
C VAL A 34 1.13 12.78 -0.83
N SER A 35 0.08 13.18 -1.53
CA SER A 35 -0.95 14.10 -1.03
C SER A 35 -2.31 13.83 -1.66
N GLY A 36 -3.37 14.44 -1.11
CA GLY A 36 -4.76 14.20 -1.50
C GLY A 36 -5.45 13.22 -0.55
N GLY A 37 -6.56 12.64 -1.02
CA GLY A 37 -7.30 11.62 -0.26
C GLY A 37 -8.06 12.15 0.95
N LEU A 38 -8.64 11.22 1.69
CA LEU A 38 -9.27 11.44 2.98
C LEU A 38 -8.21 11.66 4.05
N SER A 39 -8.30 12.75 4.80
CA SER A 39 -7.46 12.97 5.98
C SER A 39 -7.86 12.03 7.11
N THR A 40 -6.90 11.28 7.64
CA THR A 40 -7.09 10.29 8.71
C THR A 40 -6.12 10.54 9.88
N PRO A 41 -6.20 11.69 10.58
CA PRO A 41 -5.32 11.97 11.71
C PRO A 41 -5.54 10.94 12.84
N GLY A 42 -4.51 10.74 13.66
CA GLY A 42 -4.58 9.86 14.82
C GLY A 42 -4.29 8.37 14.55
N GLY A 43 -4.26 7.92 13.28
CA GLY A 43 -3.84 6.56 12.91
C GLY A 43 -2.38 6.46 12.45
N PHE A 44 -1.99 5.29 11.93
CA PHE A 44 -0.64 5.01 11.44
C PHE A 44 -0.22 5.91 10.27
N VAL A 45 -1.17 6.24 9.39
CA VAL A 45 -0.96 7.13 8.23
C VAL A 45 -1.84 8.37 8.32
N SER A 46 -1.45 9.45 7.66
CA SER A 46 -2.24 10.70 7.66
C SER A 46 -3.32 10.77 6.57
N MET A 47 -3.27 9.87 5.59
CA MET A 47 -4.13 9.90 4.41
C MET A 47 -4.60 8.50 4.02
N ALA A 48 -5.85 8.41 3.61
CA ALA A 48 -6.46 7.26 2.99
C ALA A 48 -7.00 7.61 1.59
N PHE A 49 -6.84 6.69 0.65
CA PHE A 49 -7.28 6.82 -0.73
C PHE A 49 -8.27 5.71 -1.06
N ASP A 50 -9.21 6.02 -1.94
CA ASP A 50 -10.34 5.18 -2.25
C ASP A 50 -10.70 5.23 -3.74
N ASP A 51 -11.65 4.38 -4.09
CA ASP A 51 -12.31 4.33 -5.39
C ASP A 51 -13.61 5.14 -5.44
N HIS A 52 -13.78 6.12 -4.54
CA HIS A 52 -15.09 6.69 -4.23
C HIS A 52 -15.62 7.66 -5.30
N GLU A 53 -16.60 7.20 -6.09
CA GLU A 53 -17.97 7.77 -6.23
C GLU A 53 -18.74 7.03 -7.33
N ASP A 54 -18.06 6.38 -8.28
CA ASP A 54 -18.70 5.75 -9.45
C ASP A 54 -17.87 4.58 -10.01
N ALA A 55 -17.17 3.82 -9.15
CA ALA A 55 -16.60 2.55 -9.57
C ALA A 55 -17.75 1.57 -9.85
N TYR A 56 -18.29 1.63 -11.07
CA TYR A 56 -19.01 0.50 -11.63
C TYR A 56 -18.00 -0.64 -11.65
N LEU A 57 -18.12 -1.52 -10.66
CA LEU A 57 -17.36 -2.73 -10.51
C LEU A 57 -17.49 -3.49 -11.83
N ASP A 58 -16.47 -3.36 -12.67
CA ASP A 58 -16.37 -4.14 -13.87
C ASP A 58 -15.99 -5.53 -13.35
N VAL A 59 -17.02 -6.29 -12.94
CA VAL A 59 -16.89 -7.66 -12.43
C VAL A 59 -16.38 -8.51 -13.59
N ALA A 60 -15.09 -8.41 -13.81
CA ALA A 60 -14.34 -9.38 -14.58
C ALA A 60 -14.73 -10.76 -14.00
N PRO A 61 -15.11 -11.73 -14.84
CA PRO A 61 -15.60 -13.01 -14.36
C PRO A 61 -14.64 -13.63 -13.33
N GLY A 62 -15.14 -13.88 -12.12
CA GLY A 62 -14.36 -14.45 -11.02
C GLY A 62 -13.85 -13.46 -9.97
N PHE A 63 -14.20 -12.17 -10.03
CA PHE A 63 -13.79 -11.16 -9.03
C PHE A 63 -15.00 -10.47 -8.39
N THR A 64 -14.98 -10.38 -7.05
CA THR A 64 -16.00 -9.67 -6.26
C THR A 64 -15.87 -8.16 -6.45
N LEU A 65 -14.64 -7.67 -6.60
CA LEU A 65 -14.34 -6.26 -6.86
C LEU A 65 -13.19 -6.13 -7.87
N GLY A 66 -13.39 -5.28 -8.88
CA GLY A 66 -12.40 -4.91 -9.87
C GLY A 66 -12.41 -3.39 -10.07
N SER A 67 -11.30 -2.71 -9.77
CA SER A 67 -11.20 -1.25 -9.86
C SER A 67 -9.84 -0.79 -10.34
N THR A 68 -9.79 0.38 -10.97
CA THR A 68 -8.55 1.05 -11.39
C THR A 68 -8.26 2.32 -10.59
N LEU A 69 -9.02 2.49 -9.50
CA LEU A 69 -8.93 3.60 -8.57
C LEU A 69 -8.28 3.13 -7.25
N PRO A 70 -7.59 4.03 -6.52
CA PRO A 70 -7.37 5.44 -6.85
C PRO A 70 -6.46 5.64 -8.07
N GLY A 71 -6.72 6.72 -8.82
CA GLY A 71 -5.82 7.17 -9.89
C GLY A 71 -4.56 7.83 -9.32
N TYR A 72 -3.62 8.18 -10.20
CA TYR A 72 -2.32 8.77 -9.86
C TYR A 72 -2.09 10.04 -10.67
N ASP A 73 -1.79 11.13 -9.99
CA ASP A 73 -1.35 12.38 -10.61
C ASP A 73 0.14 12.56 -10.35
N VAL A 74 0.97 12.14 -11.30
CA VAL A 74 2.43 12.16 -11.12
C VAL A 74 3.02 13.48 -11.60
N ASN A 75 3.52 14.25 -10.63
CA ASN A 75 4.17 15.54 -10.83
C ASN A 75 5.58 15.50 -10.23
N GLY A 76 6.46 16.40 -10.67
CA GLY A 76 7.79 16.61 -10.08
C GLY A 76 8.82 15.47 -10.25
N MET A 77 8.40 14.30 -10.71
CA MET A 77 9.32 13.22 -11.12
C MET A 77 9.95 13.53 -12.48
N GLU A 78 11.18 13.07 -12.69
CA GLU A 78 11.84 13.08 -13.98
C GLU A 78 11.26 11.99 -14.89
N ALA A 79 11.23 12.25 -16.20
CA ALA A 79 10.83 11.22 -17.15
C ALA A 79 11.73 9.99 -17.06
N GLU A 80 11.17 8.82 -17.34
CA GLU A 80 11.83 7.50 -17.24
C GLU A 80 12.23 7.07 -15.82
N SER A 81 11.95 7.88 -14.79
CA SER A 81 12.23 7.49 -13.41
C SER A 81 11.22 6.46 -12.91
N GLN A 82 11.71 5.33 -12.36
CA GLN A 82 10.85 4.25 -11.91
C GLN A 82 10.06 4.66 -10.65
N LEU A 83 8.75 4.45 -10.68
CA LEU A 83 7.85 4.54 -9.53
C LEU A 83 7.33 3.15 -9.19
N ASN A 84 7.54 2.73 -7.95
CA ASN A 84 7.02 1.50 -7.40
C ASN A 84 6.01 1.81 -6.29
N ILE A 85 5.09 0.88 -6.09
CA ILE A 85 4.32 0.78 -4.85
C ILE A 85 4.89 -0.38 -4.03
N GLU A 86 5.00 -0.19 -2.72
CA GLU A 86 5.40 -1.22 -1.76
C GLU A 86 4.30 -1.33 -0.70
N VAL A 87 3.71 -2.52 -0.56
CA VAL A 87 2.73 -2.83 0.47
C VAL A 87 3.45 -3.09 1.79
N ILE A 88 2.88 -2.58 2.88
CA ILE A 88 3.46 -2.62 4.22
C ILE A 88 2.50 -3.39 5.13
N ALA A 89 3.04 -4.42 5.78
CA ALA A 89 2.29 -5.15 6.79
C ALA A 89 2.33 -4.41 8.13
N ARG A 90 1.24 -4.48 8.90
CA ARG A 90 1.13 -3.85 10.22
C ARG A 90 0.52 -4.81 11.23
N PRO A 91 1.03 -4.88 12.48
CA PRO A 91 0.35 -5.61 13.54
C PRO A 91 -1.02 -5.01 13.82
N ASP A 92 -1.98 -5.86 14.18
CA ASP A 92 -3.26 -5.44 14.74
C ASP A 92 -3.11 -5.07 16.20
N PHE A 93 -3.03 -3.77 16.48
CA PHE A 93 -2.82 -3.27 17.84
C PHE A 93 -4.09 -3.21 18.68
N THR A 94 -5.26 -3.52 18.09
CA THR A 94 -6.52 -3.65 18.86
C THR A 94 -6.55 -4.93 19.70
N LEU A 95 -5.67 -5.89 19.39
CA LEU A 95 -5.57 -7.18 20.06
C LEU A 95 -4.23 -7.31 20.80
N PRO A 96 -4.21 -7.89 22.01
CA PRO A 96 -2.97 -8.27 22.67
C PRO A 96 -2.17 -9.26 21.80
N ASN A 97 -0.97 -8.85 21.37
CA ASN A 97 -0.15 -9.60 20.40
C ASN A 97 -0.89 -9.91 19.09
N GLY A 98 -1.63 -8.93 18.56
CA GLY A 98 -2.39 -9.12 17.33
C GLY A 98 -1.52 -9.51 16.13
N PRO A 99 -2.11 -10.24 15.17
CA PRO A 99 -1.38 -10.77 14.03
C PRO A 99 -0.85 -9.63 13.14
N LEU A 100 0.26 -9.89 12.45
CA LEU A 100 0.71 -9.06 11.34
C LEU A 100 -0.29 -9.20 10.18
N ARG A 101 -0.85 -8.07 9.72
CA ARG A 101 -1.84 -8.03 8.64
C ARG A 101 -1.28 -7.32 7.41
N TRP A 102 -1.48 -7.94 6.25
CA TRP A 102 -1.24 -7.36 4.92
C TRP A 102 -2.51 -6.80 4.30
N MET A 103 -3.65 -7.43 4.62
CA MET A 103 -4.98 -6.95 4.26
C MET A 103 -5.85 -6.82 5.49
N TRP A 104 -6.55 -5.70 5.57
CA TRP A 104 -7.48 -5.35 6.63
C TRP A 104 -8.90 -5.47 6.11
N PHE A 105 -9.85 -5.79 6.99
CA PHE A 105 -11.25 -5.88 6.63
C PHE A 105 -12.10 -5.22 7.70
N TRP A 106 -12.95 -4.30 7.27
CA TRP A 106 -14.00 -3.72 8.10
C TRP A 106 -15.33 -4.29 7.63
N ASP A 107 -16.08 -4.91 8.54
CA ASP A 107 -17.35 -5.56 8.24
C ASP A 107 -18.50 -4.56 8.38
N LYS A 108 -19.27 -4.40 7.30
CA LYS A 108 -20.42 -3.48 7.31
C LYS A 108 -21.56 -3.97 8.20
N GLU A 109 -21.69 -5.27 8.40
CA GLU A 109 -22.78 -5.83 9.22
C GLU A 109 -22.57 -5.55 10.71
N SER A 110 -21.34 -5.76 11.21
CA SER A 110 -20.98 -5.50 12.60
C SER A 110 -20.54 -4.05 12.85
N GLN A 111 -20.21 -3.31 11.79
CA GLN A 111 -19.59 -1.99 11.83
C GLN A 111 -18.27 -1.97 12.62
N GLN A 112 -17.44 -3.00 12.44
CA GLN A 112 -16.19 -3.18 13.17
C GLN A 112 -15.10 -3.77 12.28
N LEU A 113 -13.85 -3.55 12.67
CA LEU A 113 -12.73 -4.33 12.15
C LEU A 113 -12.91 -5.82 12.46
N ASP A 114 -12.70 -6.68 11.46
CA ASP A 114 -12.85 -8.13 11.60
C ASP A 114 -11.79 -8.90 10.78
N ILE A 115 -11.89 -10.23 10.78
CA ILE A 115 -11.19 -11.12 9.88
C ILE A 115 -12.14 -11.45 8.73
N ALA A 116 -11.76 -11.10 7.50
CA ALA A 116 -12.54 -11.44 6.32
C ALA A 116 -12.69 -12.97 6.24
N PRO A 117 -13.93 -13.48 6.10
CA PRO A 117 -14.16 -14.91 5.98
C PRO A 117 -13.47 -15.46 4.73
N SER A 118 -13.04 -16.72 4.79
CA SER A 118 -12.40 -17.44 3.68
C SER A 118 -11.03 -16.91 3.21
N ASN A 119 -10.49 -15.87 3.87
CA ASN A 119 -9.20 -15.28 3.55
C ASN A 119 -9.06 -14.89 2.06
N PRO A 120 -9.84 -13.91 1.58
CA PRO A 120 -9.86 -13.55 0.16
C PRO A 120 -8.48 -13.10 -0.32
N THR A 121 -8.26 -13.23 -1.62
CA THR A 121 -7.03 -12.76 -2.26
C THR A 121 -7.29 -11.39 -2.87
N LEU A 122 -6.37 -10.46 -2.62
CA LEU A 122 -6.29 -9.19 -3.33
C LEU A 122 -5.07 -9.20 -4.23
N GLU A 123 -5.30 -8.92 -5.51
CA GLU A 123 -4.25 -8.71 -6.51
C GLU A 123 -4.22 -7.23 -6.92
N MET A 124 -3.04 -6.61 -6.79
CA MET A 124 -2.71 -5.35 -7.46
C MET A 124 -1.88 -5.70 -8.70
N ALA A 125 -2.39 -5.45 -9.90
CA ALA A 125 -1.71 -5.76 -11.15
C ALA A 125 -1.38 -4.48 -11.93
N SER A 126 -0.19 -4.41 -12.51
CA SER A 126 0.17 -3.26 -13.36
C SER A 126 -0.64 -3.31 -14.65
N GLN A 127 -1.23 -2.17 -15.04
CA GLN A 127 -1.94 -2.04 -16.31
C GLN A 127 -1.04 -1.69 -17.49
N ARG A 128 0.15 -1.13 -17.19
CA ARG A 128 1.07 -0.61 -18.20
C ARG A 128 2.34 -1.46 -18.34
N LEU A 129 2.69 -2.22 -17.32
CA LEU A 129 3.94 -2.95 -17.20
C LEU A 129 3.68 -4.41 -16.79
N LEU A 130 4.76 -5.18 -16.61
CA LEU A 130 4.68 -6.51 -16.03
C LEU A 130 4.86 -6.42 -14.51
N GLY A 131 4.06 -7.18 -13.77
CA GLY A 131 4.20 -7.34 -12.33
C GLY A 131 2.88 -7.15 -11.58
N ASN A 132 2.80 -7.80 -10.43
CA ASN A 132 1.66 -7.75 -9.54
C ASN A 132 2.10 -7.97 -8.08
N VAL A 133 1.29 -7.51 -7.14
CA VAL A 133 1.35 -7.89 -5.73
C VAL A 133 0.10 -8.68 -5.41
N VAL A 134 0.26 -9.94 -5.02
CA VAL A 134 -0.84 -10.82 -4.63
C VAL A 134 -0.73 -11.15 -3.16
N LEU A 135 -1.71 -10.69 -2.38
CA LEU A 135 -1.72 -10.77 -0.93
C LEU A 135 -3.04 -11.36 -0.38
N THR A 136 -2.95 -11.93 0.82
CA THR A 136 -4.11 -12.30 1.64
C THR A 136 -4.04 -11.53 2.96
N GLN A 137 -4.82 -11.89 3.98
CA GLN A 137 -4.85 -11.13 5.23
C GLN A 137 -3.56 -11.21 6.03
N PHE A 138 -2.94 -12.39 6.13
CA PHE A 138 -1.88 -12.64 7.12
C PHE A 138 -0.55 -13.07 6.50
N ASP A 139 -0.59 -13.73 5.34
CA ASP A 139 0.61 -14.21 4.68
C ASP A 139 1.27 -13.12 3.84
N ALA A 140 2.60 -13.14 3.80
CA ALA A 140 3.37 -12.22 2.95
C ALA A 140 2.98 -12.37 1.47
N PRO A 141 3.04 -11.28 0.68
CA PRO A 141 2.63 -11.33 -0.70
C PRO A 141 3.44 -12.34 -1.52
N THR A 142 2.74 -13.20 -2.25
CA THR A 142 3.33 -14.36 -2.94
C THR A 142 4.24 -13.97 -4.11
N THR A 143 4.03 -12.79 -4.67
CA THR A 143 4.80 -12.21 -5.78
C THR A 143 5.81 -11.16 -5.33
N GLY A 144 5.97 -10.98 -4.01
CA GLY A 144 6.74 -9.89 -3.40
C GLY A 144 5.86 -8.70 -3.03
N ALA A 145 6.31 -7.90 -2.06
CA ALA A 145 5.54 -6.79 -1.52
C ALA A 145 5.61 -5.51 -2.36
N SER A 146 6.44 -5.47 -3.40
CA SER A 146 6.59 -4.30 -4.26
C SER A 146 6.43 -4.65 -5.73
N MET A 147 5.81 -3.73 -6.47
CA MET A 147 5.68 -3.80 -7.92
C MET A 147 5.94 -2.41 -8.53
N GLN A 148 6.41 -2.42 -9.76
CA GLN A 148 6.53 -1.20 -10.56
C GLN A 148 5.15 -0.79 -11.07
N VAL A 149 4.77 0.46 -10.84
CA VAL A 149 3.46 1.00 -11.22
C VAL A 149 3.59 1.94 -12.40
N LEU A 150 4.65 2.74 -12.44
CA LEU A 150 4.90 3.70 -13.52
C LEU A 150 6.40 3.81 -13.85
N GLN A 151 6.65 4.17 -15.10
CA GLN A 151 7.90 4.72 -15.59
C GLN A 151 7.49 5.84 -16.57
N PRO A 152 7.14 7.04 -16.06
CA PRO A 152 6.42 8.02 -16.83
C PRO A 152 7.30 8.60 -17.93
N LEU A 153 6.77 8.66 -19.15
CA LEU A 153 7.37 9.49 -20.20
C LEU A 153 7.14 10.96 -19.88
N SER A 154 7.86 11.87 -20.56
CA SER A 154 7.61 13.31 -20.40
C SER A 154 6.16 13.72 -20.71
N THR A 155 5.44 12.94 -21.52
CA THR A 155 4.02 13.16 -21.84
C THR A 155 3.04 12.62 -20.79
N ASP A 156 3.49 11.71 -19.92
CA ASP A 156 2.67 11.19 -18.81
C ASP A 156 2.70 12.13 -17.59
N LEU A 157 3.77 12.91 -17.42
CA LEU A 157 3.92 13.84 -16.29
C LEU A 157 2.85 14.94 -16.32
N GLY A 158 2.26 15.22 -15.16
CA GLY A 158 1.19 16.21 -15.01
C GLY A 158 -0.16 15.77 -15.57
N THR A 159 -0.32 14.49 -15.89
CA THR A 159 -1.60 13.91 -16.35
C THR A 159 -2.12 12.87 -15.37
N HIS A 160 -3.43 12.64 -15.39
CA HIS A 160 -4.09 11.64 -14.55
C HIS A 160 -3.90 10.23 -15.11
N GLN A 161 -3.50 9.29 -14.25
CA GLN A 161 -3.11 7.93 -14.63
C GLN A 161 -3.86 6.87 -13.82
N HIS A 162 -4.19 5.74 -14.44
CA HIS A 162 -4.69 4.53 -13.76
C HIS A 162 -3.71 3.37 -13.97
N PRO A 163 -2.56 3.38 -13.26
CA PRO A 163 -1.49 2.41 -13.51
C PRO A 163 -1.74 1.01 -12.92
N ILE A 164 -2.72 0.88 -12.01
CA ILE A 164 -2.95 -0.33 -11.23
C ILE A 164 -4.39 -0.79 -11.45
N LEU A 165 -4.57 -2.10 -11.58
CA LEU A 165 -5.85 -2.79 -11.49
C LEU A 165 -5.87 -3.54 -10.16
N TYR A 166 -6.89 -3.28 -9.35
CA TYR A 166 -7.15 -3.94 -8.06
C TYR A 166 -8.23 -5.00 -8.26
N LEU A 167 -7.95 -6.23 -7.86
CA LEU A 167 -8.81 -7.40 -8.06
C LEU A 167 -8.99 -8.17 -6.75
N LEU A 168 -10.21 -8.18 -6.22
CA LEU A 168 -10.59 -8.97 -5.05
C LEU A 168 -11.35 -10.21 -5.52
N ASP A 169 -10.88 -11.39 -5.12
CA ASP A 169 -11.40 -12.69 -5.55
C ASP A 169 -12.88 -12.92 -5.18
N ASP A 170 -13.64 -13.62 -6.06
CA ASP A 170 -15.04 -14.03 -5.89
C ASP A 170 -15.23 -15.53 -5.57
N ALA A 171 -14.14 -16.28 -5.39
CA ALA A 171 -14.17 -17.72 -5.20
C ALA A 171 -13.47 -18.18 -3.90
N PRO A 172 -14.11 -18.00 -2.72
CA PRO A 172 -15.50 -17.56 -2.52
C PRO A 172 -15.64 -16.03 -2.43
N ALA A 173 -16.86 -15.55 -2.68
CA ALA A 173 -17.18 -14.13 -2.66
C ALA A 173 -16.68 -13.45 -1.39
N ALA A 174 -15.95 -12.35 -1.56
CA ALA A 174 -15.48 -11.55 -0.44
C ALA A 174 -16.68 -10.98 0.32
N LYS A 175 -16.58 -10.89 1.66
CA LYS A 175 -17.66 -10.32 2.48
C LYS A 175 -17.83 -8.83 2.19
N PHE A 176 -19.07 -8.35 2.18
CA PHE A 176 -19.42 -6.94 2.05
C PHE A 176 -18.83 -6.08 3.18
N GLY A 177 -18.16 -4.99 2.83
CA GLY A 177 -17.38 -4.19 3.77
C GLY A 177 -16.35 -3.30 3.09
N ALA A 178 -15.26 -2.96 3.77
CA ALA A 178 -14.10 -2.31 3.14
C ALA A 178 -12.85 -3.14 3.36
N TYR A 179 -11.99 -3.17 2.34
CA TYR A 179 -10.70 -3.87 2.41
C TYR A 179 -9.58 -2.85 2.34
N GLY A 180 -8.63 -2.90 3.29
CA GLY A 180 -7.56 -1.93 3.40
C GLY A 180 -6.18 -2.55 3.27
N LEU A 181 -5.24 -1.79 2.71
CA LEU A 181 -3.81 -2.10 2.74
C LEU A 181 -2.99 -0.82 2.92
N PHE A 182 -1.92 -0.90 3.71
CA PHE A 182 -0.96 0.19 3.81
C PHE A 182 0.08 0.06 2.72
N ALA A 183 0.46 1.18 2.12
CA ALA A 183 1.48 1.21 1.10
C ALA A 183 2.33 2.46 1.23
N ARG A 184 3.50 2.44 0.58
CA ARG A 184 4.29 3.63 0.28
C ARG A 184 4.78 3.60 -1.15
N LEU A 185 5.12 4.76 -1.68
CA LEU A 185 5.80 4.86 -2.97
C LEU A 185 7.30 4.80 -2.78
N THR A 186 7.97 4.06 -3.65
CA THR A 186 9.43 3.96 -3.68
C THR A 186 9.98 4.20 -5.07
N SER A 187 11.24 4.60 -5.15
CA SER A 187 11.94 4.80 -6.41
C SER A 187 13.44 4.55 -6.22
N PRO A 188 14.14 4.03 -7.24
CA PRO A 188 15.60 4.08 -7.26
C PRO A 188 16.17 5.51 -7.32
N SER A 189 15.38 6.49 -7.76
CA SER A 189 15.82 7.87 -8.00
C SER A 189 15.51 8.83 -6.85
N TYR A 190 14.61 8.46 -5.94
CA TYR A 190 14.08 9.34 -4.89
C TYR A 190 13.93 8.58 -3.58
N GLY A 191 13.99 9.29 -2.45
CA GLY A 191 13.60 8.72 -1.15
C GLY A 191 12.13 8.30 -1.13
N SER A 192 11.79 7.26 -0.37
CA SER A 192 10.42 6.72 -0.27
C SER A 192 9.43 7.73 0.29
N SER A 193 8.16 7.66 -0.09
CA SER A 193 7.12 8.49 0.54
C SER A 193 6.86 8.10 1.99
N GLU A 194 6.15 8.97 2.72
CA GLU A 194 5.41 8.50 3.89
C GLU A 194 4.37 7.44 3.47
N PRO A 195 4.03 6.49 4.35
CA PRO A 195 3.00 5.51 4.08
C PRO A 195 1.60 6.16 4.04
N PHE A 196 0.69 5.51 3.31
CA PHE A 196 -0.71 5.88 3.17
C PHE A 196 -1.58 4.62 3.11
N LEU A 197 -2.89 4.78 3.31
CA LEU A 197 -3.87 3.71 3.25
C LEU A 197 -4.53 3.71 1.86
N ILE A 198 -4.63 2.56 1.23
CA ILE A 198 -5.56 2.33 0.13
C ILE A 198 -6.69 1.48 0.69
N ALA A 199 -7.92 1.99 0.63
CA ALA A 199 -9.10 1.28 1.08
C ALA A 199 -10.07 1.09 -0.10
N LEU A 200 -10.32 -0.17 -0.44
CA LEU A 200 -11.23 -0.60 -1.50
C LEU A 200 -12.65 -0.57 -0.96
N ASN A 201 -13.49 0.28 -1.55
CA ASN A 201 -14.87 0.42 -1.16
C ASN A 201 -15.73 -0.64 -1.86
N TYR A 202 -16.13 -1.69 -1.13
CA TYR A 202 -17.10 -2.64 -1.66
C TYR A 202 -18.52 -2.08 -1.49
N ASN A 203 -18.84 -0.99 -2.20
CA ASN A 203 -20.17 -0.36 -2.29
C ASN A 203 -20.78 0.14 -0.96
N LEU A 204 -19.94 0.64 -0.05
CA LEU A 204 -20.33 1.38 1.15
C LEU A 204 -20.75 2.82 0.80
N SER A 205 -21.54 3.41 1.70
CA SER A 205 -21.78 4.86 1.69
C SER A 205 -20.49 5.64 2.01
N VAL A 206 -20.44 6.93 1.64
CA VAL A 206 -19.33 7.84 1.99
C VAL A 206 -19.01 7.77 3.48
N GLU A 207 -20.04 7.82 4.32
CA GLU A 207 -19.91 7.86 5.77
C GLU A 207 -19.33 6.55 6.31
N ASP A 208 -19.87 5.41 5.88
CA ASP A 208 -19.37 4.09 6.27
C ASP A 208 -17.93 3.87 5.80
N PHE A 209 -17.60 4.32 4.58
CA PHE A 209 -16.24 4.23 4.07
C PHE A 209 -15.27 5.04 4.94
N GLN A 210 -15.63 6.27 5.31
CA GLN A 210 -14.79 7.11 6.19
C GLN A 210 -14.60 6.47 7.57
N ILE A 211 -15.62 5.84 8.13
CA ILE A 211 -15.51 5.07 9.38
C ILE A 211 -14.52 3.92 9.19
N ALA A 212 -14.72 3.08 8.16
CA ALA A 212 -13.88 1.94 7.88
C ALA A 212 -12.40 2.31 7.70
N ALA A 213 -12.11 3.34 6.90
CA ALA A 213 -10.74 3.80 6.66
C ALA A 213 -10.06 4.30 7.95
N LYS A 214 -10.79 5.02 8.81
CA LYS A 214 -10.27 5.48 10.11
C LYS A 214 -10.02 4.33 11.07
N GLU A 215 -10.93 3.36 11.16
CA GLU A 215 -10.76 2.20 12.04
C GLU A 215 -9.58 1.31 11.61
N ILE A 216 -9.46 1.02 10.31
CA ILE A 216 -8.32 0.29 9.76
C ILE A 216 -7.01 1.02 10.08
N ASN A 217 -6.97 2.33 9.87
CA ASN A 217 -5.79 3.15 10.13
C ASN A 217 -5.41 3.21 11.62
N ALA A 218 -6.39 3.39 12.50
CA ALA A 218 -6.19 3.42 13.95
C ALA A 218 -5.67 2.08 14.48
N ALA A 219 -6.24 0.97 14.00
CA ALA A 219 -5.85 -0.38 14.42
C ALA A 219 -4.40 -0.75 14.08
N ALA A 220 -3.81 -0.10 13.07
CA ALA A 220 -2.43 -0.30 12.64
C ALA A 220 -1.40 0.59 13.33
N LYS A 221 -1.85 1.56 14.15
CA LYS A 221 -0.97 2.48 14.89
C LYS A 221 -0.48 1.80 16.17
N LEU A 222 0.83 1.87 16.40
CA LEU A 222 1.40 1.42 17.67
C LEU A 222 0.89 2.36 18.77
N PRO A 223 0.16 1.88 19.79
CA PRO A 223 -0.40 2.76 20.80
C PRO A 223 0.72 3.48 21.58
N GLY A 224 0.60 4.80 21.71
CA GLY A 224 1.62 5.64 22.35
C GLY A 224 2.73 6.14 21.43
N ASP A 225 2.85 5.64 20.20
CA ASP A 225 3.75 6.16 19.16
C ASP A 225 3.03 7.34 18.48
N TYR A 226 3.33 8.55 18.93
CA TYR A 226 2.65 9.77 18.53
C TYR A 226 3.35 10.48 17.37
N ASP A 227 4.65 10.28 17.21
CA ASP A 227 5.39 10.80 16.05
C ASP A 227 5.46 9.82 14.86
N ASN A 228 4.85 8.64 15.01
CA ASN A 228 4.72 7.56 14.01
C ASN A 228 6.08 7.04 13.52
N ASN A 229 7.07 6.98 14.42
CA ASN A 229 8.42 6.49 14.11
C ASN A 229 8.61 4.98 14.40
N ASP A 230 7.52 4.27 14.75
CA ASP A 230 7.48 2.87 15.14
C ASP A 230 8.17 2.53 16.47
N VAL A 231 8.43 3.53 17.30
CA VAL A 231 9.00 3.40 18.66
C VAL A 231 8.21 4.27 19.62
N VAL A 232 7.82 3.71 20.77
CA VAL A 232 7.22 4.49 21.87
C VAL A 232 8.31 4.94 22.82
N ASP A 233 8.75 6.19 22.72
CA ASP A 233 9.85 6.74 23.52
C ASP A 233 9.62 8.19 24.01
N GLY A 234 10.70 8.87 24.36
CA GLY A 234 10.66 10.24 24.88
C GLY A 234 10.27 11.29 23.82
N GLY A 235 10.41 10.99 22.54
CA GLY A 235 9.93 11.80 21.42
C GLY A 235 8.41 11.96 21.47
N ASP A 236 7.70 10.85 21.64
CA ASP A 236 6.24 10.83 21.78
C ASP A 236 5.78 11.59 23.01
N PHE A 237 6.44 11.36 24.15
CA PHE A 237 6.13 12.08 25.38
C PHE A 237 6.28 13.59 25.20
N LEU A 238 7.34 14.03 24.53
CA LEU A 238 7.57 15.44 24.26
C LEU A 238 6.52 16.01 23.31
N LEU A 239 6.05 15.23 22.33
CA LEU A 239 4.94 15.62 21.46
C LEU A 239 3.66 15.79 22.27
N TRP A 240 3.24 14.79 23.05
CA TRP A 240 2.10 14.87 23.98
C TRP A 240 2.17 16.08 24.91
N GLN A 241 3.34 16.34 25.52
CA GLN A 241 3.53 17.49 26.41
C GLN A 241 3.34 18.83 25.70
N ARG A 242 3.78 18.95 24.45
CA ARG A 242 3.69 20.18 23.66
C ARG A 242 2.29 20.45 23.14
N THR A 243 1.49 19.41 22.96
CA THR A 243 0.14 19.49 22.42
C THR A 243 -0.95 19.25 23.47
N LEU A 244 -0.60 19.17 24.76
CA LEU A 244 -1.54 18.99 25.86
C LEU A 244 -2.71 20.00 25.81
N HIS A 245 -3.93 19.49 25.93
CA HIS A 245 -5.22 20.18 25.78
C HIS A 245 -5.55 20.66 24.36
N SER A 246 -4.77 20.30 23.36
CA SER A 246 -5.12 20.56 21.96
C SER A 246 -6.37 19.78 21.57
N THR A 247 -7.26 20.43 20.82
CA THR A 247 -8.43 19.84 20.17
C THR A 247 -8.37 20.00 18.65
N THR A 248 -7.21 20.42 18.12
CA THR A 248 -7.01 20.72 16.69
C THR A 248 -5.76 20.06 16.12
N GLU A 249 -4.66 20.08 16.87
CA GLU A 249 -3.46 19.26 16.62
C GLU A 249 -3.62 17.98 17.45
N LEU A 250 -4.04 16.89 16.81
CA LEU A 250 -4.46 15.64 17.47
C LEU A 250 -3.48 14.48 17.22
N GLU A 251 -2.21 14.77 16.91
CA GLU A 251 -1.19 13.75 16.63
C GLU A 251 -0.97 12.81 17.83
N ALA A 252 -1.03 13.38 19.05
CA ALA A 252 -0.88 12.66 20.31
C ALA A 252 -2.22 12.35 21.01
N ASP A 253 -3.35 12.46 20.31
CA ASP A 253 -4.65 11.94 20.77
C ASP A 253 -4.69 10.44 20.44
N GLY A 254 -4.08 9.64 21.30
CA GLY A 254 -4.04 8.19 21.17
C GLY A 254 -5.33 7.50 21.61
N SER A 255 -6.12 8.16 22.46
CA SER A 255 -7.43 7.69 22.89
C SER A 255 -8.53 7.93 21.85
N LEU A 256 -8.26 8.80 20.87
CA LEU A 256 -9.16 9.24 19.81
C LEU A 256 -10.44 9.89 20.37
N ASN A 257 -10.33 10.57 21.51
CA ASN A 257 -11.45 11.23 22.18
C ASN A 257 -11.64 12.69 21.71
N GLY A 258 -10.77 13.19 20.83
CA GLY A 258 -10.79 14.54 20.28
C GLY A 258 -10.06 15.59 21.11
N VAL A 259 -9.33 15.19 22.16
CA VAL A 259 -8.54 16.08 23.00
C VAL A 259 -7.28 15.37 23.53
N ILE A 260 -6.15 16.06 23.55
CA ILE A 260 -4.92 15.51 24.11
C ILE A 260 -4.91 15.72 25.62
N ASP A 261 -5.00 14.65 26.41
CA ASP A 261 -5.14 14.71 27.87
C ASP A 261 -4.42 13.58 28.64
N ALA A 262 -4.89 13.27 29.85
CA ALA A 262 -4.29 12.29 30.74
C ALA A 262 -4.51 10.83 30.29
N ASP A 263 -5.55 10.56 29.49
CA ASP A 263 -5.82 9.24 28.96
C ASP A 263 -4.76 8.86 27.92
N ASP A 264 -4.33 9.82 27.10
CA ASP A 264 -3.22 9.66 26.16
C ASP A 264 -1.91 9.40 26.90
N LEU A 265 -1.61 10.18 27.94
CA LEU A 265 -0.42 9.92 28.75
C LEU A 265 -0.41 8.51 29.35
N THR A 266 -1.58 8.01 29.75
CA THR A 266 -1.71 6.66 30.28
C THR A 266 -1.40 5.63 29.19
N LEU A 267 -1.92 5.83 27.99
CA LEU A 267 -1.61 4.99 26.83
C LEU A 267 -0.10 4.98 26.51
N TRP A 268 0.55 6.15 26.48
CA TRP A 268 2.00 6.22 26.28
C TRP A 268 2.77 5.45 27.37
N LYS A 269 2.42 5.63 28.65
CA LYS A 269 3.08 4.93 29.77
C LYS A 269 2.98 3.41 29.67
N GLU A 270 1.80 2.91 29.30
CA GLU A 270 1.55 1.48 29.17
C GLU A 270 2.35 0.85 28.02
N ASN A 271 2.77 1.67 27.05
CA ASN A 271 3.43 1.22 25.84
C ASN A 271 4.89 1.66 25.72
N PHE A 272 5.42 2.42 26.68
CA PHE A 272 6.80 2.92 26.65
C PHE A 272 7.82 1.81 26.43
N GLY A 273 8.71 2.02 25.46
CA GLY A 273 9.74 1.07 25.04
C GLY A 273 9.25 0.00 24.05
N ARG A 274 7.97 -0.02 23.66
CA ARG A 274 7.50 -0.87 22.55
C ARG A 274 8.08 -0.36 21.24
N VAL A 275 8.39 -1.30 20.35
CA VAL A 275 8.90 -1.05 19.00
C VAL A 275 8.17 -1.96 18.03
N THR A 276 7.71 -1.42 16.89
CA THR A 276 7.19 -2.23 15.80
C THR A 276 8.35 -2.74 14.95
N THR A 277 8.61 -4.04 14.96
CA THR A 277 9.55 -4.64 14.00
C THR A 277 8.84 -4.85 12.67
N THR A 278 8.94 -3.90 11.75
CA THR A 278 8.52 -4.14 10.37
C THR A 278 9.49 -5.15 9.73
N SER A 279 8.97 -6.27 9.25
CA SER A 279 9.77 -7.26 8.53
C SER A 279 10.26 -6.64 7.23
N VAL A 280 11.54 -6.25 7.19
CA VAL A 280 12.19 -5.83 5.95
C VAL A 280 12.16 -7.03 4.99
N SER A 281 11.36 -6.94 3.92
CA SER A 281 11.40 -7.98 2.89
C SER A 281 12.83 -7.99 2.32
N PRO A 282 13.51 -9.15 2.23
CA PRO A 282 14.85 -9.19 1.66
C PRO A 282 14.75 -8.66 0.23
N ILE A 283 15.43 -7.53 -0.02
CA ILE A 283 15.58 -6.97 -1.35
C ILE A 283 16.16 -8.09 -2.23
N PRO A 284 15.47 -8.51 -3.30
CA PRO A 284 16.02 -9.52 -4.20
C PRO A 284 17.41 -9.05 -4.64
N GLU A 285 18.45 -9.83 -4.31
CA GLU A 285 19.80 -9.48 -4.71
C GLU A 285 19.81 -9.28 -6.23
N PRO A 286 20.46 -8.21 -6.75
CA PRO A 286 20.57 -8.02 -8.18
C PRO A 286 21.08 -9.30 -8.82
N SER A 287 20.60 -9.64 -10.01
CA SER A 287 20.97 -10.88 -10.71
C SER A 287 22.44 -10.93 -11.19
N THR A 288 23.37 -10.31 -10.45
CA THR A 288 24.82 -10.33 -10.67
C THR A 288 25.36 -11.76 -10.71
N LEU A 289 24.79 -12.71 -9.96
CA LEU A 289 25.20 -14.11 -10.02
C LEU A 289 24.82 -14.78 -11.36
N VAL A 290 23.71 -14.39 -11.98
CA VAL A 290 23.30 -14.88 -13.31
C VAL A 290 24.23 -14.30 -14.39
N LEU A 291 24.60 -13.02 -14.28
CA LEU A 291 25.57 -12.39 -15.17
C LEU A 291 26.97 -12.98 -15.01
N LEU A 292 27.40 -13.34 -13.79
CA LEU A 292 28.67 -14.00 -13.55
C LEU A 292 28.69 -15.42 -14.15
N GLY A 293 27.60 -16.17 -13.98
CA GLY A 293 27.45 -17.52 -14.53
C GLY A 293 27.48 -17.57 -16.07
N LEU A 294 26.84 -16.60 -16.73
CA LEU A 294 26.86 -16.49 -18.19
C LEU A 294 28.26 -16.15 -18.74
N ASN A 295 29.04 -15.32 -18.04
CA ASN A 295 30.42 -15.02 -18.42
C ASN A 295 31.35 -16.25 -18.26
N LEU A 296 31.18 -17.03 -17.19
CA LEU A 296 31.97 -18.24 -16.95
C LEU A 296 31.67 -19.36 -17.98
N CYS A 297 30.40 -19.52 -18.37
CA CYS A 297 30.01 -20.45 -19.44
C CYS A 297 30.52 -20.02 -20.83
N GLY A 298 30.55 -18.71 -21.11
CA GLY A 298 31.16 -18.16 -22.33
C GLY A 298 32.65 -18.48 -22.42
N LEU A 299 33.41 -18.22 -21.35
CA LEU A 299 34.85 -18.47 -21.28
C LEU A 299 35.22 -19.96 -21.42
N TRP A 300 34.36 -20.87 -20.93
CA TRP A 300 34.55 -22.31 -21.08
C TRP A 300 34.39 -22.81 -22.53
N ARG A 301 33.49 -22.19 -23.31
CA ARG A 301 33.31 -22.52 -24.74
C ARG A 301 34.48 -22.05 -25.61
N PHE A 302 35.04 -20.89 -25.34
CA PHE A 302 36.22 -20.39 -26.09
C PHE A 302 37.48 -21.22 -25.84
N ARG A 303 37.64 -21.79 -24.64
CA ARG A 303 38.78 -22.67 -24.30
C ARG A 303 38.74 -24.02 -25.02
N ARG A 304 37.57 -24.58 -25.31
CA ARG A 304 37.43 -25.89 -25.99
C ARG A 304 37.67 -25.82 -27.49
N LEU A 305 37.36 -24.70 -28.14
CA LEU A 305 37.56 -24.55 -29.59
C LEU A 305 39.03 -24.33 -30.00
N ALA A 306 39.88 -23.86 -29.07
CA ALA A 306 41.31 -23.68 -29.32
C ALA A 306 42.13 -24.99 -29.27
N VAL A 307 41.59 -26.07 -28.69
CA VAL A 307 42.32 -27.34 -28.48
C VAL A 307 42.10 -28.34 -29.63
N ASN A 308 41.02 -28.21 -30.39
CA ASN A 308 40.66 -29.16 -31.46
C ASN A 308 41.08 -28.72 -32.88
N GLY A 309 42.00 -27.76 -33.00
CA GLY A 309 42.44 -27.19 -34.28
C GLY A 309 43.76 -27.75 -34.86
N ASN A 310 44.38 -28.73 -34.20
CA ASN A 310 45.64 -29.34 -34.65
C ASN A 310 45.52 -30.86 -34.74
N GLU A 311 44.84 -31.36 -35.76
CA GLU A 311 45.09 -32.67 -36.39
C GLU A 311 44.88 -32.54 -37.90
#